data_AF-A0A5D2XA33-F1
#
_entry.id   AF-A0A5D2XA33-F1
#
_cell.length_a   1.000
_cell.length_b   1.000
_cell.length_c   1.000
_cell.angle_alpha   90.00
_cell.angle_beta   90.00
_cell.angle_gamma   90.00
#
_symmetry.space_group_name_H-M   'P 1'
#
loop_
_entity.id
_entity.type
_entity.pdbx_description
1 polymer ?
#
loop_
_entity_poly.entity_id
_entity_poly.type
_entity_poly.pdbx_seq_one_letter_code
_entity_poly.pdbx_strand_id
1 'polypeptide(L)'
;MAKRLYEVWKGKNKFIFRGRLIFGPDAKSLIITLLLIIVPVIIFCTNVARNLLGETSGNIAGYAILMVTVVFTIYVLLLLLLTSARDPGIVPRNLHPPTEEMCYDSSASIDVGRQTPTPRLPPTKEVIVNGVPVRVKYCITCQLYRPPRCSHCSVCDNCVERFDHHCPWVGQCIGMRNYRSFFLFISSSTILCIFIFGMSALNIKFLTNDYGTVWKAIKESPLSVVLMVYCFIFLWFVGGLTCFHLYLIGTNQTTYETFRYRGVERPQVYDRGCLNNFREVFCSKIKPSRNNFHAYVQENERGFTRGMNSEGYIGNLDGNRREKVEDDREIGGDLLKISQRREAEDA
;
A
#
# COMPACT_ATOMS: atom_id res chain seq x y z
N MET A 1 -25.28 22.60 -12.03
CA MET A 1 -25.11 22.23 -10.60
C MET A 1 -23.62 22.12 -10.30
N ALA A 2 -23.14 22.71 -9.21
CA ALA A 2 -21.75 22.60 -8.81
C ALA A 2 -21.40 21.15 -8.42
N LYS A 3 -20.46 20.52 -9.15
CA LYS A 3 -19.97 19.17 -8.85
C LYS A 3 -18.97 19.19 -7.71
N ARG A 4 -18.91 18.12 -6.92
CA ARG A 4 -17.90 17.93 -5.86
C ARG A 4 -16.66 17.21 -6.42
N LEU A 5 -15.50 17.39 -5.77
CA LEU A 5 -14.24 16.83 -6.26
C LEU A 5 -14.29 15.30 -6.43
N TYR A 6 -14.92 14.56 -5.51
CA TYR A 6 -15.06 13.09 -5.64
C TYR A 6 -15.86 12.65 -6.87
N GLU A 7 -16.72 13.51 -7.42
CA GLU A 7 -17.59 13.20 -8.57
C GLU A 7 -16.87 13.40 -9.91
N VAL A 8 -15.81 14.21 -9.91
CA VAL A 8 -15.00 14.53 -11.09
C VAL A 8 -13.54 14.09 -10.93
N TRP A 9 -13.29 13.20 -9.97
CA TRP A 9 -11.95 12.72 -9.67
C TRP A 9 -11.35 12.02 -10.90
N LYS A 10 -10.15 12.44 -11.31
CA LYS A 10 -9.49 11.92 -12.52
C LYS A 10 -8.86 10.54 -12.34
N GLY A 11 -8.52 10.15 -11.11
CA GLY A 11 -7.91 8.84 -10.83
C GLY A 11 -8.94 7.70 -10.84
N LYS A 12 -8.47 6.46 -10.75
CA LYS A 12 -9.31 5.25 -10.83
C LYS A 12 -9.92 4.83 -9.48
N ASN A 13 -9.98 5.75 -8.51
CA ASN A 13 -10.59 5.48 -7.20
C ASN A 13 -12.11 5.37 -7.29
N LYS A 14 -12.67 4.58 -6.38
CA LYS A 14 -14.11 4.42 -6.20
C LYS A 14 -14.53 5.09 -4.90
N PHE A 15 -15.44 6.06 -4.99
CA PHE A 15 -15.94 6.81 -3.85
C PHE A 15 -17.32 6.29 -3.43
N ILE A 16 -17.50 6.01 -2.14
CA ILE A 16 -18.77 5.56 -1.55
C ILE A 16 -19.18 6.51 -0.42
N PHE A 17 -20.47 6.57 -0.09
CA PHE A 17 -21.05 7.44 0.94
C PHE A 17 -20.69 8.92 0.73
N ARG A 18 -20.95 9.44 -0.49
CA ARG A 18 -20.68 10.83 -0.88
C ARG A 18 -19.21 11.25 -0.74
N GLY A 19 -18.28 10.32 -0.93
CA GLY A 19 -16.83 10.58 -0.87
C GLY A 19 -16.16 10.30 0.47
N ARG A 20 -16.89 9.78 1.47
CA ARG A 20 -16.32 9.46 2.79
C ARG A 20 -15.42 8.23 2.77
N LEU A 21 -15.77 7.24 1.95
CA LEU A 21 -14.97 6.03 1.76
C LEU A 21 -14.33 6.06 0.37
N ILE A 22 -13.04 5.75 0.33
CA ILE A 22 -12.19 5.86 -0.86
C ILE A 22 -11.51 4.52 -1.07
N PHE A 23 -11.95 3.79 -2.09
CA PHE A 23 -11.38 2.51 -2.46
C PHE A 23 -10.53 2.64 -3.73
N GLY A 24 -9.61 1.70 -3.93
CA GLY A 24 -8.90 1.57 -5.19
C GLY A 24 -9.75 0.88 -6.26
N PRO A 25 -9.24 0.75 -7.48
CA PRO A 25 -9.95 0.12 -8.59
C PRO A 25 -10.28 -1.36 -8.30
N ASP A 26 -9.40 -2.03 -7.56
CA ASP A 26 -9.49 -3.45 -7.27
C ASP A 26 -10.41 -3.79 -6.09
N ALA A 27 -11.20 -2.85 -5.57
CA ALA A 27 -12.08 -3.04 -4.40
C ALA A 27 -12.94 -4.32 -4.42
N LYS A 28 -13.24 -4.89 -5.59
CA LYS A 28 -13.99 -6.16 -5.71
C LYS A 28 -13.23 -7.36 -5.11
N SER A 29 -11.90 -7.35 -5.13
CA SER A 29 -11.07 -8.40 -4.53
C SER A 29 -11.22 -8.48 -3.00
N LEU A 30 -11.71 -7.42 -2.36
CA LEU A 30 -11.99 -7.41 -0.92
C LEU A 30 -12.98 -8.51 -0.51
N ILE A 31 -13.89 -8.90 -1.41
CA ILE A 31 -14.83 -10.00 -1.16
C ILE A 31 -14.06 -11.30 -0.89
N ILE A 32 -12.99 -11.55 -1.66
CA ILE A 32 -12.16 -12.74 -1.49
C ILE A 32 -11.47 -12.69 -0.12
N THR A 33 -10.86 -11.57 0.23
CA THR A 33 -10.18 -11.38 1.52
C THR A 33 -11.15 -11.53 2.71
N LEU A 34 -12.37 -10.98 2.59
CA LEU A 34 -13.43 -11.15 3.59
C LEU A 34 -13.81 -12.62 3.77
N LEU A 35 -14.00 -13.36 2.68
CA LEU A 35 -14.33 -14.78 2.73
C LEU A 35 -13.20 -15.61 3.34
N LEU A 36 -11.94 -15.31 2.99
CA LEU A 36 -10.76 -15.98 3.55
C LEU A 36 -10.64 -15.78 5.07
N ILE A 37 -11.17 -14.69 5.63
CA ILE A 37 -11.17 -14.47 7.08
C ILE A 37 -12.41 -15.08 7.73
N ILE A 38 -13.60 -14.79 7.18
CA ILE A 38 -14.89 -15.11 7.82
C ILE A 38 -15.18 -16.61 7.80
N VAL A 39 -14.92 -17.30 6.68
CA VAL A 39 -15.23 -18.73 6.55
C VAL A 39 -14.50 -19.60 7.57
N PRO A 40 -13.15 -19.54 7.72
CA PRO A 40 -12.46 -20.35 8.73
C PRO A 40 -12.87 -19.97 10.16
N VAL A 41 -13.18 -18.69 10.43
CA VAL A 41 -13.69 -18.26 11.74
C VAL A 41 -15.06 -18.88 12.03
N ILE A 42 -15.99 -18.91 11.05
CA ILE A 42 -17.29 -19.56 11.22
C ILE A 42 -17.12 -21.06 11.48
N ILE A 43 -16.27 -21.75 10.70
CA ILE A 43 -15.98 -23.18 10.90
C ILE A 43 -15.42 -23.42 12.31
N PHE A 44 -14.48 -22.59 12.74
CA PHE A 44 -13.90 -22.65 14.08
C PHE A 44 -14.96 -22.46 15.17
N CYS A 45 -15.77 -21.39 15.09
CA CYS A 45 -16.79 -21.07 16.08
C CYS A 45 -17.89 -22.14 16.17
N THR A 46 -18.25 -22.77 15.05
CA THR A 46 -19.36 -23.74 15.00
C THR A 46 -18.94 -25.16 15.35
N ASN A 47 -17.68 -25.54 15.16
CA ASN A 47 -17.20 -26.92 15.34
C ASN A 47 -16.13 -27.07 16.41
N VAL A 48 -15.14 -26.18 16.46
CA VAL A 48 -14.00 -26.31 17.39
C VAL A 48 -14.35 -25.67 18.73
N ALA A 49 -14.80 -24.41 18.72
CA ALA A 49 -15.17 -23.70 19.95
C ALA A 49 -16.34 -24.37 20.69
N ARG A 50 -17.28 -24.99 19.96
CA ARG A 50 -18.39 -25.76 20.54
C ARG A 50 -17.95 -27.05 21.22
N ASN A 51 -16.97 -27.75 20.66
CA ASN A 51 -16.46 -28.96 21.31
C ASN A 51 -15.68 -28.60 22.59
N LEU A 52 -14.89 -27.52 22.54
CA LEU A 52 -14.17 -27.02 23.71
C LEU A 52 -15.09 -26.49 24.82
N LEU A 53 -16.30 -26.03 24.49
CA LEU A 53 -17.34 -25.66 25.46
C LEU A 53 -17.80 -26.85 26.32
N GLY A 54 -17.82 -28.07 25.77
CA GLY A 54 -18.24 -29.27 26.50
C GLY A 54 -17.17 -29.85 27.42
N GLU A 55 -15.89 -29.71 27.03
CA GLU A 55 -14.75 -30.35 27.72
C GLU A 55 -14.10 -29.49 28.81
N THR A 56 -14.18 -28.16 28.72
CA THR A 56 -13.61 -27.31 29.78
C THR A 56 -14.52 -27.31 31.01
N SER A 57 -13.95 -27.55 32.19
CA SER A 57 -14.62 -27.77 33.49
C SER A 57 -15.42 -26.57 34.05
N GLY A 58 -15.80 -25.63 33.20
CA GLY A 58 -16.82 -24.62 33.44
C GLY A 58 -17.24 -23.98 32.12
N ASN A 59 -18.55 -23.90 31.86
CA ASN A 59 -19.16 -23.28 30.68
C ASN A 59 -18.54 -21.92 30.31
N ILE A 60 -18.01 -21.19 31.30
CA ILE A 60 -17.40 -19.87 31.19
C ILE A 60 -16.20 -19.86 30.21
N ALA A 61 -15.33 -20.87 30.25
CA ALA A 61 -14.08 -20.86 29.47
C ALA A 61 -14.34 -20.99 27.96
N GLY A 62 -15.22 -21.90 27.54
CA GLY A 62 -15.60 -22.04 26.14
C GLY A 62 -16.36 -20.81 25.60
N TYR A 63 -17.23 -20.18 26.42
CA TYR A 63 -17.89 -18.93 26.01
C TYR A 63 -16.89 -17.78 25.88
N ALA A 64 -15.88 -17.72 26.75
CA ALA A 64 -14.80 -16.75 26.63
C ALA A 64 -14.01 -16.91 25.33
N ILE A 65 -13.66 -18.16 24.94
CA ILE A 65 -12.99 -18.44 23.65
C ILE A 65 -13.82 -17.93 22.46
N LEU A 66 -15.13 -18.22 22.45
CA LEU A 66 -16.02 -17.76 21.40
C LEU A 66 -16.09 -16.23 21.33
N MET A 67 -16.28 -15.58 22.48
CA MET A 67 -16.35 -14.11 22.58
C MET A 67 -15.06 -13.44 22.13
N VAL A 68 -13.91 -13.93 22.58
CA VAL A 68 -12.60 -13.42 22.17
C VAL A 68 -12.42 -13.57 20.66
N THR A 69 -12.79 -14.72 20.09
CA THR A 69 -12.67 -14.96 18.64
C THR A 69 -13.53 -14.00 17.83
N VAL A 70 -14.79 -13.81 18.21
CA VAL A 70 -15.72 -12.91 17.51
C VAL A 70 -15.27 -11.46 17.61
N VAL A 71 -14.95 -10.98 18.81
CA VAL A 71 -14.48 -9.61 19.03
C VAL A 71 -13.19 -9.33 18.27
N PHE A 72 -12.22 -10.26 18.33
CA PHE A 72 -10.95 -10.10 17.63
C PHE A 72 -11.12 -10.14 16.12
N THR A 73 -12.03 -10.97 15.60
CA THR A 73 -12.36 -11.01 14.16
C THR A 73 -13.01 -9.69 13.71
N ILE A 74 -13.94 -9.14 14.50
CA ILE A 74 -14.52 -7.81 14.22
C ILE A 74 -13.41 -6.75 14.15
N TYR A 75 -12.46 -6.78 15.10
CA TYR A 75 -11.31 -5.88 15.08
C TYR A 75 -10.46 -6.02 13.79
N VAL A 76 -10.14 -7.25 13.37
CA VAL A 76 -9.42 -7.52 12.12
C VAL A 76 -10.19 -6.99 10.89
N LEU A 77 -11.51 -7.20 10.83
CA LEU A 77 -12.35 -6.72 9.73
C LEU A 77 -12.45 -5.19 9.70
N LEU A 78 -12.49 -4.53 10.86
CA LEU A 78 -12.43 -3.08 10.96
C LEU A 78 -11.10 -2.55 10.44
N LEU A 79 -9.97 -3.19 10.78
CA LEU A 79 -8.66 -2.82 10.25
C LEU A 79 -8.56 -2.99 8.73
N LEU A 80 -9.12 -4.07 8.18
CA LEU A 80 -9.23 -4.28 6.73
C LEU A 80 -10.02 -3.14 6.07
N LEU A 81 -11.16 -2.76 6.65
CA LEU A 81 -11.98 -1.64 6.15
C LEU A 81 -11.21 -0.32 6.22
N LEU A 82 -10.55 -0.02 7.34
CA LEU A 82 -9.74 1.20 7.49
C LEU A 82 -8.55 1.26 6.55
N THR A 83 -8.01 0.10 6.15
CA THR A 83 -6.91 0.00 5.20
C THR A 83 -7.38 0.23 3.77
N SER A 84 -8.50 -0.39 3.40
CA SER A 84 -9.04 -0.40 2.04
C SER A 84 -9.85 0.82 1.65
N ALA A 85 -10.58 1.40 2.62
CA ALA A 85 -11.57 2.45 2.40
C ALA A 85 -11.09 3.87 2.75
N ARG A 86 -9.80 4.03 3.07
CA ARG A 86 -9.18 5.32 3.45
C ARG A 86 -8.31 5.83 2.32
N ASP A 87 -8.27 7.16 2.17
CA ASP A 87 -7.26 7.83 1.35
C ASP A 87 -5.85 7.40 1.80
N PRO A 88 -5.04 6.74 0.95
CA PRO A 88 -3.71 6.26 1.29
C PRO A 88 -2.67 7.37 1.44
N GLY A 89 -2.97 8.61 1.04
CA GLY A 89 -2.01 9.71 0.94
C GLY A 89 -1.92 10.25 -0.48
N ILE A 90 -3.04 10.36 -1.18
CA ILE A 90 -3.08 10.85 -2.56
C ILE A 90 -2.56 12.29 -2.60
N VAL A 91 -1.61 12.57 -3.49
CA VAL A 91 -1.13 13.93 -3.78
C VAL A 91 -2.08 14.60 -4.78
N PRO A 92 -2.56 15.83 -4.51
CA PRO A 92 -3.39 16.57 -5.47
C PRO A 92 -2.67 16.74 -6.80
N ARG A 93 -3.40 16.57 -7.91
CA ARG A 93 -2.87 16.86 -9.25
C ARG A 93 -2.75 18.37 -9.43
N ASN A 94 -1.70 18.83 -10.08
CA ASN A 94 -1.64 20.22 -10.50
C ASN A 94 -2.50 20.43 -11.75
N LEU A 95 -3.06 21.64 -11.90
CA LEU A 95 -3.77 22.06 -13.11
C LEU A 95 -2.81 22.42 -14.25
N HIS A 96 -1.62 22.89 -13.88
CA HIS A 96 -0.57 23.28 -14.78
C HIS A 96 0.78 22.76 -14.26
N PRO A 97 1.72 22.42 -15.16
CA PRO A 97 3.10 22.17 -14.77
C PRO A 97 3.67 23.36 -13.98
N PRO A 98 4.55 23.13 -13.00
CA PRO A 98 5.20 24.21 -12.26
C PRO A 98 6.03 25.08 -13.23
N THR A 99 5.57 26.30 -13.48
CA THR A 99 6.14 27.25 -14.45
C THR A 99 7.47 27.84 -13.99
N GLU A 100 7.67 27.95 -12.67
CA GLU A 100 8.92 28.47 -12.05
C GLU A 100 10.12 27.53 -12.25
N GLU A 101 9.89 26.30 -12.74
CA GLU A 101 10.91 25.26 -12.87
C GLU A 101 11.20 24.90 -14.35
N MET A 102 10.67 25.70 -15.28
CA MET A 102 10.92 25.54 -16.71
C MET A 102 12.30 26.09 -17.06
N CYS A 103 13.21 25.22 -17.55
CA CYS A 103 14.47 25.66 -18.14
C CYS A 103 14.23 26.11 -19.58
N TYR A 104 14.85 27.23 -19.95
CA TYR A 104 14.96 27.66 -21.35
C TYR A 104 16.35 27.27 -21.85
N ASP A 105 16.43 26.45 -22.89
CA ASP A 105 17.71 26.14 -23.54
C ASP A 105 18.30 27.44 -24.10
N SER A 106 19.37 27.95 -23.47
CA SER A 106 20.14 29.11 -23.96
C SER A 106 21.23 28.72 -24.96
N SER A 107 21.23 27.49 -25.47
CA SER A 107 22.21 27.00 -26.45
C SER A 107 21.58 26.76 -27.83
N ALA A 108 20.73 27.67 -28.28
CA ALA A 108 20.51 27.83 -29.71
C ALA A 108 21.61 28.77 -30.23
N SER A 109 22.56 28.21 -30.96
CA SER A 109 23.44 28.94 -31.87
C SER A 109 22.64 30.01 -32.62
N ILE A 110 23.24 31.19 -32.78
CA ILE A 110 22.75 32.25 -33.66
C ILE A 110 22.63 31.65 -35.07
N ASP A 111 21.47 31.14 -35.41
CA ASP A 111 21.13 30.80 -36.77
C ASP A 111 19.65 31.12 -37.03
N VAL A 112 19.43 31.70 -38.19
CA VAL A 112 18.25 32.50 -38.54
C VAL A 112 17.01 31.61 -38.64
N GLY A 113 16.14 31.68 -37.64
CA GLY A 113 14.79 31.12 -37.69
C GLY A 113 14.11 31.23 -36.34
N ARG A 114 12.97 31.94 -36.27
CA ARG A 114 12.13 32.06 -35.06
C ARG A 114 11.65 30.68 -34.59
N GLN A 115 12.45 29.98 -33.80
CA GLN A 115 11.98 28.92 -32.94
C GLN A 115 11.85 29.51 -31.54
N THR A 116 10.60 29.70 -31.10
CA THR A 116 10.33 29.99 -29.69
C THR A 116 10.96 28.90 -28.84
N PRO A 117 11.82 29.22 -27.85
CA PRO A 117 12.41 28.21 -26.99
C PRO A 117 11.28 27.44 -26.30
N THR A 118 11.22 26.14 -26.53
CA THR A 118 10.19 25.29 -25.92
C THR A 118 10.59 25.03 -24.47
N PRO A 119 9.84 25.51 -23.48
CA PRO A 119 10.16 25.25 -22.08
C PRO A 119 10.09 23.74 -21.82
N ARG A 120 11.19 23.15 -21.36
CA ARG A 120 11.25 21.74 -20.96
C ARG A 120 11.40 21.67 -19.44
N LEU A 121 10.49 20.95 -18.79
CA LEU A 121 10.66 20.63 -17.38
C LEU A 121 11.75 19.57 -17.22
N PRO A 122 12.76 19.77 -16.36
CA PRO A 122 13.76 18.74 -16.12
C PRO A 122 13.08 17.48 -15.56
N PRO A 123 13.43 16.27 -16.04
CA PRO A 123 12.77 15.03 -15.65
C PRO A 123 12.98 14.71 -14.16
N THR A 124 14.07 15.24 -13.58
CA THR A 124 14.40 15.12 -12.17
C THR A 124 14.75 16.46 -11.55
N LYS A 125 14.49 16.57 -10.26
CA LYS A 125 14.87 17.72 -9.43
C LYS A 125 15.52 17.22 -8.15
N GLU A 126 16.52 17.93 -7.64
CA GLU A 126 17.10 17.64 -6.33
C GLU A 126 16.36 18.40 -5.23
N VAL A 127 16.01 17.68 -4.16
CA VAL A 127 15.36 18.22 -2.97
C VAL A 127 16.15 17.78 -1.76
N ILE A 128 16.49 18.70 -0.88
CA ILE A 128 17.21 18.38 0.37
C ILE A 128 16.24 17.75 1.37
N VAL A 129 16.58 16.56 1.87
CA VAL A 129 15.85 15.85 2.92
C VAL A 129 16.83 15.50 4.04
N ASN A 130 16.59 16.01 5.24
CA ASN A 130 17.46 15.82 6.41
C ASN A 130 18.94 16.15 6.10
N GLY A 131 19.20 17.19 5.30
CA GLY A 131 20.56 17.60 4.90
C GLY A 131 21.17 16.79 3.75
N VAL A 132 20.47 15.77 3.24
CA VAL A 132 20.94 14.92 2.12
C VAL A 132 20.18 15.27 0.84
N PRO A 133 20.85 15.49 -0.31
CA PRO A 133 20.18 15.70 -1.58
C PRO A 133 19.49 14.42 -2.07
N VAL A 134 18.19 14.50 -2.34
CA VAL A 134 17.36 13.40 -2.88
C VAL A 134 16.79 13.82 -4.23
N ARG A 135 17.07 13.03 -5.26
CA ARG A 135 16.47 13.23 -6.60
C ARG A 135 15.01 12.78 -6.60
N VAL A 136 14.12 13.67 -7.00
CA VAL A 136 12.69 13.40 -7.24
C VAL A 136 12.36 13.46 -8.73
N LYS A 137 11.42 12.64 -9.18
CA LYS A 137 10.99 12.57 -10.59
C LYS A 137 9.74 13.43 -10.83
N TYR A 138 9.63 13.99 -12.03
CA TYR A 138 8.38 14.59 -12.48
C TYR A 138 7.32 13.51 -12.79
N CYS A 139 6.05 13.79 -12.51
CA CYS A 139 4.93 12.95 -12.92
C CYS A 139 4.11 13.70 -13.97
N ILE A 140 4.13 13.20 -15.21
CA ILE A 140 3.40 13.79 -16.33
C ILE A 140 1.88 13.70 -16.09
N THR A 141 1.40 12.54 -15.62
CA THR A 141 -0.03 12.29 -15.37
C THR A 141 -0.66 13.18 -14.29
N CYS A 142 0.12 13.51 -13.26
CA CYS A 142 -0.33 14.35 -12.14
C CYS A 142 0.19 15.80 -12.22
N GLN A 143 1.04 16.10 -13.22
CA GLN A 143 1.67 17.39 -13.49
C GLN A 143 2.44 17.99 -12.30
N LEU A 144 3.15 17.15 -11.55
CA LEU A 144 3.86 17.56 -10.33
C LEU A 144 5.23 16.89 -10.22
N TYR A 145 6.19 17.58 -9.61
CA TYR A 145 7.37 16.91 -9.05
C TYR A 145 6.95 16.10 -7.84
N ARG A 146 7.21 14.78 -7.89
CA ARG A 146 6.79 13.85 -6.84
C ARG A 146 7.47 14.27 -5.54
N PRO A 147 6.74 14.52 -4.44
CA PRO A 147 7.36 14.74 -3.14
C PRO A 147 8.32 13.59 -2.77
N PRO A 148 9.30 13.80 -1.88
CA PRO A 148 10.15 12.71 -1.43
C PRO A 148 9.33 11.50 -0.93
N ARG A 149 9.76 10.29 -1.32
CA ARG A 149 9.06 9.00 -1.07
C ARG A 149 7.69 8.86 -1.73
N CYS A 150 7.30 9.76 -2.63
CA CYS A 150 6.06 9.65 -3.41
C CYS A 150 6.29 8.92 -4.73
N SER A 151 5.40 7.99 -5.06
CA SER A 151 5.42 7.28 -6.34
C SER A 151 4.05 7.33 -7.00
N HIS A 152 4.03 7.31 -8.34
CA HIS A 152 2.80 7.20 -9.11
C HIS A 152 2.42 5.71 -9.24
N CYS A 153 1.21 5.36 -8.82
CA CYS A 153 0.63 4.05 -9.06
C CYS A 153 -0.25 4.10 -10.30
N SER A 154 0.16 3.41 -11.38
CA SER A 154 -0.59 3.34 -12.64
C SER A 154 -1.92 2.58 -12.53
N VAL A 155 -2.04 1.68 -11.54
CA VAL A 155 -3.27 0.94 -11.25
C VAL A 155 -4.33 1.88 -10.69
N CYS A 156 -4.01 2.62 -9.62
CA CYS A 156 -4.91 3.61 -9.03
C CYS A 156 -4.99 4.92 -9.82
N ASP A 157 -4.01 5.17 -10.70
CA ASP A 157 -3.81 6.41 -11.45
C ASP A 157 -3.64 7.65 -10.53
N ASN A 158 -2.77 7.54 -9.52
CA ASN A 158 -2.45 8.64 -8.61
C ASN A 158 -1.02 8.59 -8.10
N CYS A 159 -0.47 9.76 -7.79
CA CYS A 159 0.69 9.89 -6.91
C CYS A 159 0.28 9.68 -5.44
N VAL A 160 1.00 8.83 -4.71
CA VAL A 160 0.73 8.49 -3.31
C VAL A 160 1.98 8.80 -2.46
N GLU A 161 1.80 9.54 -1.37
CA GLU A 161 2.86 9.88 -0.41
C GLU A 161 3.32 8.66 0.39
N ARG A 162 4.64 8.55 0.59
CA ARG A 162 5.29 7.39 1.22
C ARG A 162 4.72 6.09 0.66
N PHE A 163 4.75 5.98 -0.66
CA PHE A 163 4.20 4.83 -1.36
C PHE A 163 4.94 3.56 -0.95
N ASP A 164 4.18 2.56 -0.54
CA ASP A 164 4.71 1.25 -0.17
C ASP A 164 4.49 0.25 -1.30
N HIS A 165 3.24 -0.04 -1.63
CA HIS A 165 2.86 -0.87 -2.76
C HIS A 165 1.38 -0.71 -3.09
N HIS A 166 0.96 -1.22 -4.25
CA HIS A 166 -0.46 -1.47 -4.51
C HIS A 166 -0.80 -2.89 -4.08
N CYS A 167 -1.78 -3.05 -3.21
CA CYS A 167 -2.14 -4.35 -2.66
C CYS A 167 -3.48 -4.84 -3.21
N PRO A 168 -3.48 -5.88 -4.07
CA PRO A 168 -4.71 -6.44 -4.61
C PRO A 168 -5.62 -7.02 -3.52
N TRP A 169 -5.07 -7.57 -2.43
CA TRP A 169 -5.87 -8.18 -1.34
C TRP A 169 -6.72 -7.16 -0.57
N VAL A 170 -6.26 -5.92 -0.45
CA VAL A 170 -7.05 -4.82 0.14
C VAL A 170 -7.69 -3.91 -0.93
N GLY A 171 -7.40 -4.18 -2.21
CA GLY A 171 -7.95 -3.45 -3.35
C GLY A 171 -7.53 -1.97 -3.42
N GLN A 172 -6.40 -1.57 -2.82
CA GLN A 172 -5.98 -0.17 -2.66
C GLN A 172 -4.46 -0.03 -2.53
N CYS A 173 -3.92 1.15 -2.82
CA CYS A 173 -2.54 1.50 -2.49
C CYS A 173 -2.30 1.52 -0.97
N ILE A 174 -1.14 1.04 -0.54
CA ILE A 174 -0.62 1.23 0.80
C ILE A 174 0.35 2.41 0.77
N GLY A 175 0.11 3.40 1.61
CA GLY A 175 0.92 4.62 1.69
C GLY A 175 0.83 5.28 3.06
N MET A 176 1.28 6.53 3.14
CA MET A 176 1.45 7.29 4.39
C MET A 176 0.25 7.19 5.35
N ARG A 177 -0.99 7.30 4.85
CA ARG A 177 -2.18 7.47 5.71
C ARG A 177 -2.86 6.17 6.13
N ASN A 178 -2.60 5.06 5.42
CA ASN A 178 -3.21 3.77 5.73
C ASN A 178 -2.20 2.68 6.11
N TYR A 179 -0.88 2.94 6.02
CA TYR A 179 0.17 1.97 6.39
C TYR A 179 0.01 1.41 7.82
N ARG A 180 -0.32 2.26 8.81
CA ARG A 180 -0.55 1.78 10.19
C ARG A 180 -1.69 0.76 10.26
N SER A 181 -2.82 1.07 9.63
CA SER A 181 -3.98 0.17 9.59
C SER A 181 -3.65 -1.11 8.84
N PHE A 182 -2.89 -1.02 7.74
CA PHE A 182 -2.41 -2.18 6.98
C PHE A 182 -1.52 -3.08 7.84
N PHE A 183 -0.52 -2.53 8.53
CA PHE A 183 0.37 -3.30 9.38
C PHE A 183 -0.39 -3.97 10.53
N LEU A 184 -1.28 -3.23 11.20
CA LEU A 184 -2.13 -3.79 12.25
C LEU A 184 -3.05 -4.89 11.70
N PHE A 185 -3.57 -4.73 10.48
CA PHE A 185 -4.40 -5.74 9.82
C PHE A 185 -3.63 -7.05 9.59
N ILE A 186 -2.45 -7.00 8.95
CA ILE A 186 -1.67 -8.21 8.65
C ILE A 186 -1.17 -8.88 9.94
N SER A 187 -0.68 -8.12 10.92
CA SER A 187 -0.18 -8.66 12.18
C SER A 187 -1.30 -9.27 13.04
N SER A 188 -2.45 -8.62 13.11
CA SER A 188 -3.62 -9.16 13.84
C SER A 188 -4.18 -10.39 13.12
N SER A 189 -4.14 -10.43 11.79
CA SER A 189 -4.51 -11.63 11.01
C SER A 189 -3.55 -12.79 11.27
N THR A 190 -2.23 -12.53 11.36
CA THR A 190 -1.25 -13.54 11.79
C THR A 190 -1.57 -14.07 13.19
N ILE A 191 -1.87 -13.19 14.15
CA ILE A 191 -2.24 -13.59 15.51
C ILE A 191 -3.54 -14.42 15.52
N LEU A 192 -4.54 -14.03 14.72
CA LEU A 192 -5.79 -14.79 14.59
C LEU A 192 -5.54 -16.19 14.02
N CYS A 193 -4.66 -16.33 13.01
CA CYS A 193 -4.26 -17.62 12.48
C CYS A 193 -3.52 -18.48 13.52
N ILE A 194 -2.58 -17.91 14.29
CA ILE A 194 -1.89 -18.64 15.38
C ILE A 194 -2.89 -19.10 16.43
N PHE A 195 -3.83 -18.23 16.81
CA PHE A 195 -4.86 -18.54 17.80
C PHE A 195 -5.76 -19.69 17.33
N ILE A 196 -6.33 -19.61 16.12
CA ILE A 196 -7.19 -20.68 15.56
C ILE A 196 -6.42 -22.00 15.43
N PHE A 197 -5.16 -21.95 14.98
CA PHE A 197 -4.30 -23.12 14.90
C PHE A 197 -4.11 -23.77 16.28
N GLY A 198 -3.72 -22.96 17.29
CA GLY A 198 -3.48 -23.43 18.65
C GLY A 198 -4.73 -24.03 19.29
N MET A 199 -5.88 -23.37 19.16
CA MET A 199 -7.15 -23.85 19.70
C MET A 199 -7.63 -25.12 19.00
N SER A 200 -7.41 -25.26 17.69
CA SER A 200 -7.74 -26.48 16.94
C SER A 200 -6.83 -27.65 17.34
N ALA A 201 -5.54 -27.39 17.56
CA ALA A 201 -4.61 -28.39 18.08
C ALA A 201 -4.96 -28.84 19.51
N LEU A 202 -5.39 -27.90 20.37
CA LEU A 202 -5.88 -28.21 21.71
C LEU A 202 -7.14 -29.07 21.67
N ASN A 203 -8.08 -28.79 20.77
CA ASN A 203 -9.28 -29.61 20.59
C ASN A 203 -8.93 -31.06 20.19
N ILE A 204 -8.01 -31.25 19.23
CA ILE A 204 -7.52 -32.60 18.87
C ILE A 204 -6.82 -33.29 20.06
N LYS A 205 -6.07 -32.54 20.87
CA LYS A 205 -5.43 -33.08 22.07
C LYS A 205 -6.44 -33.58 23.09
N PHE A 206 -7.49 -32.82 23.38
CA PHE A 206 -8.55 -33.27 24.30
C PHE A 206 -9.23 -34.53 23.77
N LEU A 207 -9.69 -34.52 22.51
CA LEU A 207 -10.28 -35.70 21.88
C LEU A 207 -9.33 -36.90 21.86
N THR A 208 -8.02 -36.69 21.74
CA THR A 208 -7.04 -37.79 21.82
C THR A 208 -7.00 -38.41 23.20
N ASN A 209 -7.13 -37.62 24.26
CA ASN A 209 -7.21 -38.12 25.63
C ASN A 209 -8.50 -38.91 25.86
N ASP A 210 -9.62 -38.50 25.26
CA ASP A 210 -10.92 -39.16 25.45
C ASP A 210 -11.05 -40.46 24.64
N TYR A 211 -10.62 -40.44 23.38
CA TYR A 211 -10.74 -41.59 22.46
C TYR A 211 -9.50 -42.50 22.45
N GLY A 212 -8.42 -42.10 23.12
CA GLY A 212 -7.18 -42.85 23.33
C GLY A 212 -6.18 -42.84 22.16
N THR A 213 -6.58 -42.42 20.96
CA THR A 213 -5.67 -42.30 19.80
C THR A 213 -5.95 -41.06 18.96
N VAL A 214 -4.89 -40.48 18.39
CA VAL A 214 -4.98 -39.30 17.50
C VAL A 214 -5.85 -39.60 16.27
N TRP A 215 -5.78 -40.82 15.72
CA TRP A 215 -6.60 -41.17 14.55
C TRP A 215 -8.09 -41.15 14.83
N LYS A 216 -8.53 -41.54 16.02
CA LYS A 216 -9.95 -41.42 16.42
C LYS A 216 -10.33 -39.96 16.61
N ALA A 217 -9.49 -39.17 17.28
CA ALA A 217 -9.71 -37.73 17.45
C ALA A 217 -9.86 -36.98 16.11
N ILE A 218 -9.04 -37.32 15.11
CA ILE A 218 -9.13 -36.75 13.76
C ILE A 218 -10.45 -37.14 13.08
N LYS A 219 -10.92 -38.38 13.24
CA LYS A 219 -12.21 -38.82 12.69
C LYS A 219 -13.39 -38.08 13.31
N GLU A 220 -13.32 -37.76 14.59
CA GLU A 220 -14.38 -37.00 15.27
C GLU A 220 -14.35 -35.50 14.97
N SER A 221 -13.16 -34.92 14.74
CA SER A 221 -13.04 -33.50 14.39
C SER A 221 -12.13 -33.25 13.19
N PRO A 222 -12.53 -33.70 11.97
CA PRO A 222 -11.73 -33.50 10.76
C PRO A 222 -11.55 -32.02 10.43
N LEU A 223 -12.54 -31.18 10.77
CA LEU A 223 -12.49 -29.74 10.56
C LEU A 223 -11.39 -29.05 11.38
N SER A 224 -11.03 -29.56 12.57
CA SER A 224 -9.90 -29.04 13.33
C SER A 224 -8.59 -29.22 12.57
N VAL A 225 -8.39 -30.38 11.94
CA VAL A 225 -7.20 -30.64 11.11
C VAL A 225 -7.19 -29.77 9.85
N VAL A 226 -8.34 -29.63 9.18
CA VAL A 226 -8.47 -28.74 8.01
C VAL A 226 -8.10 -27.29 8.39
N LEU A 227 -8.59 -26.79 9.52
CA LEU A 227 -8.25 -25.46 10.02
C LEU A 227 -6.77 -25.33 10.38
N MET A 228 -6.16 -26.36 10.97
CA MET A 228 -4.72 -26.37 11.26
C MET A 228 -3.89 -26.28 9.97
N VAL A 229 -4.21 -27.09 8.96
CA VAL A 229 -3.52 -27.05 7.65
C VAL A 229 -3.73 -25.69 6.98
N TYR A 230 -4.96 -25.17 6.98
CA TYR A 230 -5.27 -23.86 6.46
C TYR A 230 -4.45 -22.75 7.15
N CYS A 231 -4.47 -22.71 8.48
CA CYS A 231 -3.72 -21.71 9.24
C CYS A 231 -2.22 -21.85 9.03
N PHE A 232 -1.69 -23.07 8.97
CA PHE A 232 -0.28 -23.32 8.69
C PHE A 232 0.13 -22.71 7.34
N ILE A 233 -0.62 -22.98 6.27
CA ILE A 233 -0.35 -22.41 4.94
C ILE A 233 -0.41 -20.88 4.99
N PHE A 234 -1.46 -20.30 5.57
CA PHE A 234 -1.61 -18.85 5.63
C PHE A 234 -0.56 -18.17 6.51
N LEU A 235 -0.06 -18.82 7.57
CA LEU A 235 1.01 -18.30 8.41
C LEU A 235 2.31 -18.08 7.64
N TRP A 236 2.65 -18.93 6.68
CA TRP A 236 3.80 -18.69 5.80
C TRP A 236 3.65 -17.38 5.01
N PHE A 237 2.45 -17.12 4.48
CA PHE A 237 2.19 -15.91 3.69
C PHE A 237 2.02 -14.66 4.57
N VAL A 238 1.03 -14.64 5.46
CA VAL A 238 0.70 -13.44 6.26
C VAL A 238 1.68 -13.22 7.41
N GLY A 239 2.19 -14.30 8.02
CA GLY A 239 3.26 -14.22 9.02
C GLY A 239 4.58 -13.78 8.41
N GLY A 240 4.99 -14.35 7.27
CA GLY A 240 6.16 -13.90 6.52
C GLY A 240 6.07 -12.42 6.12
N LEU A 241 4.91 -11.98 5.63
CA LEU A 241 4.65 -10.57 5.32
C LEU A 241 4.74 -9.67 6.56
N THR A 242 4.22 -10.11 7.71
CA THR A 242 4.32 -9.39 8.98
C THR A 242 5.78 -9.23 9.40
N CYS A 243 6.59 -10.29 9.34
CA CYS A 243 8.02 -10.24 9.63
C CYS A 243 8.77 -9.28 8.69
N PHE A 244 8.46 -9.32 7.40
CA PHE A 244 9.05 -8.40 6.42
C PHE A 244 8.73 -6.94 6.74
N HIS A 245 7.46 -6.62 7.06
CA HIS A 245 7.10 -5.25 7.42
C HIS A 245 7.64 -4.81 8.79
N LEU A 246 7.88 -5.73 9.73
CA LEU A 246 8.61 -5.42 10.96
C LEU A 246 10.03 -4.95 10.67
N TYR A 247 10.72 -5.60 9.73
CA TYR A 247 12.05 -5.15 9.25
C TYR A 247 11.98 -3.76 8.59
N LEU A 248 11.00 -3.53 7.71
CA LEU A 248 10.81 -2.24 7.04
C LEU A 248 10.53 -1.11 8.03
N ILE A 249 9.70 -1.36 9.06
CA ILE A 249 9.47 -0.39 10.14
C ILE A 249 10.76 -0.15 10.90
N GLY A 250 11.48 -1.21 11.28
CA GLY A 250 12.74 -1.10 12.02
C GLY A 250 13.80 -0.26 11.30
N THR A 251 13.81 -0.26 9.97
CA THR A 251 14.78 0.47 9.12
C THR A 251 14.21 1.73 8.44
N ASN A 252 12.96 2.12 8.77
CA ASN A 252 12.21 3.23 8.15
C ASN A 252 12.18 3.21 6.61
N GLN A 253 12.11 2.02 6.01
CA GLN A 253 12.00 1.85 4.56
C GLN A 253 10.56 1.52 4.17
N THR A 254 10.17 1.85 2.93
CA THR A 254 8.99 1.26 2.31
C THR A 254 9.39 0.06 1.46
N THR A 255 8.43 -0.83 1.20
CA THR A 255 8.62 -1.96 0.27
C THR A 255 9.15 -1.47 -1.07
N TYR A 256 8.58 -0.38 -1.60
CA TYR A 256 9.02 0.24 -2.85
C TYR A 256 10.50 0.67 -2.80
N GLU A 257 10.93 1.31 -1.73
CA GLU A 257 12.32 1.77 -1.56
C GLU A 257 13.29 0.58 -1.55
N THR A 258 12.98 -0.47 -0.79
CA THR A 258 13.81 -1.67 -0.69
C THR A 258 13.95 -2.40 -2.03
N PHE A 259 12.87 -2.55 -2.80
CA PHE A 259 12.93 -3.24 -4.09
C PHE A 259 13.49 -2.37 -5.22
N ARG A 260 13.15 -1.07 -5.27
CA ARG A 260 13.57 -0.18 -6.36
C ARG A 260 15.06 0.15 -6.33
N TYR A 261 15.66 0.13 -5.14
CA TYR A 261 17.08 0.44 -4.93
C TYR A 261 17.89 -0.76 -4.43
N ARG A 262 17.38 -1.99 -4.65
CA ARG A 262 18.08 -3.21 -4.26
C ARG A 262 19.44 -3.27 -4.94
N GLY A 263 20.51 -3.39 -4.14
CA GLY A 263 21.89 -3.45 -4.63
C GLY A 263 22.57 -2.08 -4.83
N VAL A 264 21.88 -0.97 -4.54
CA VAL A 264 22.48 0.37 -4.53
C VAL A 264 22.64 0.83 -3.08
N GLU A 265 23.87 0.95 -2.61
CA GLU A 265 24.14 1.53 -1.29
C GLU A 265 23.69 3.00 -1.28
N ARG A 266 22.71 3.31 -0.43
CA ARG A 266 22.26 4.67 -0.16
C ARG A 266 22.23 4.91 1.34
N PRO A 267 22.58 6.13 1.79
CA PRO A 267 22.40 6.50 3.18
C PRO A 267 20.93 6.35 3.55
N GLN A 268 20.66 5.79 4.72
CA GLN A 268 19.31 5.62 5.25
C GLN A 268 18.77 6.96 5.76
N VAL A 269 18.40 7.85 4.83
CA VAL A 269 18.03 9.26 5.09
C VAL A 269 16.90 9.41 6.13
N TYR A 270 16.04 8.40 6.25
CA TYR A 270 14.86 8.43 7.12
C TYR A 270 15.00 7.58 8.39
N ASP A 271 16.07 6.79 8.53
CA ASP A 271 16.27 5.97 9.73
C ASP A 271 16.62 6.88 10.92
N ARG A 272 15.89 6.73 12.03
CA ARG A 272 16.10 7.46 13.29
C ARG A 272 16.40 6.51 14.46
N GLY A 273 16.76 5.27 14.14
CA GLY A 273 16.89 4.17 15.09
C GLY A 273 15.57 3.41 15.26
N CYS A 274 15.68 2.09 15.41
CA CYS A 274 14.56 1.15 15.42
C CYS A 274 13.40 1.62 16.32
N LEU A 275 13.64 1.92 17.60
CA LEU A 275 12.58 2.35 18.53
C LEU A 275 11.85 3.62 18.07
N ASN A 276 12.58 4.61 17.55
CA ASN A 276 11.99 5.85 17.05
C ASN A 276 11.17 5.63 15.78
N ASN A 277 11.60 4.71 14.91
CA ASN A 277 10.86 4.35 13.71
C ASN A 277 9.53 3.64 14.07
N PHE A 278 9.57 2.71 15.03
CA PHE A 278 8.35 2.10 15.56
C PHE A 278 7.42 3.16 16.18
N ARG A 279 7.96 4.08 16.99
CA ARG A 279 7.18 5.17 17.58
C ARG A 279 6.56 6.07 16.49
N GLU A 280 7.29 6.36 15.41
CA GLU A 280 6.76 7.10 14.26
C GLU A 280 5.57 6.37 13.64
N VAL A 281 5.65 5.05 13.44
CA VAL A 281 4.58 4.30 12.80
C VAL A 281 3.36 4.15 13.70
N PHE A 282 3.52 3.84 15.00
CA PHE A 282 2.41 3.52 15.90
C PHE A 282 1.87 4.69 16.70
N CYS A 283 2.73 5.63 17.11
CA CYS A 283 2.38 6.67 18.09
C CYS A 283 2.23 8.07 17.47
N SER A 284 2.62 8.27 16.21
CA SER A 284 2.44 9.58 15.55
C SER A 284 0.98 9.85 15.17
N LYS A 285 0.65 11.12 14.95
CA LYS A 285 -0.65 11.49 14.39
C LYS A 285 -0.67 11.22 12.89
N ILE A 286 -1.74 10.58 12.40
CA ILE A 286 -1.97 10.42 10.96
C ILE A 286 -2.17 11.82 10.36
N LYS A 287 -1.30 12.23 9.43
CA LYS A 287 -1.41 13.52 8.71
C LYS A 287 -2.77 13.62 8.01
N PRO A 288 -3.43 14.80 7.94
CA PRO A 288 -4.71 14.98 7.25
C PRO A 288 -4.61 14.70 5.74
N SER A 289 -5.75 14.52 5.06
CA SER A 289 -5.74 14.30 3.61
C SER A 289 -5.35 15.61 2.93
N ARG A 290 -4.52 15.53 1.89
CA ARG A 290 -4.17 16.68 1.07
C ARG A 290 -5.30 17.07 0.10
N ASN A 291 -6.29 16.21 -0.07
CA ASN A 291 -7.45 16.45 -0.93
C ASN A 291 -8.69 16.68 -0.07
N ASN A 292 -9.42 17.76 -0.34
CA ASN A 292 -10.76 17.93 0.19
C ASN A 292 -11.78 17.39 -0.83
N PHE A 293 -12.02 16.08 -0.80
CA PHE A 293 -12.91 15.40 -1.74
C PHE A 293 -14.36 15.91 -1.73
N HIS A 294 -14.79 16.58 -0.65
CA HIS A 294 -16.14 17.14 -0.52
C HIS A 294 -16.24 18.60 -0.97
N ALA A 295 -15.13 19.25 -1.28
CA ALA A 295 -15.14 20.62 -1.78
C ALA A 295 -15.85 20.71 -3.14
N TYR A 296 -16.51 21.84 -3.38
CA TYR A 296 -17.08 22.16 -4.69
C TYR A 296 -15.96 22.55 -5.67
N VAL A 297 -16.09 22.07 -6.90
CA VAL A 297 -15.16 22.33 -7.99
C VAL A 297 -15.55 23.67 -8.62
N GLN A 298 -14.65 24.66 -8.57
CA GLN A 298 -14.91 25.99 -9.15
C GLN A 298 -15.07 25.90 -10.68
N GLU A 299 -16.04 26.63 -11.23
CA GLU A 299 -16.49 26.47 -12.62
C GLU A 299 -15.47 26.96 -13.67
N ASN A 300 -14.46 27.75 -13.27
CA ASN A 300 -13.32 28.13 -14.12
C ASN A 300 -12.48 26.91 -14.57
N GLU A 301 -12.59 25.76 -13.91
CA GLU A 301 -11.98 24.49 -14.35
C GLU A 301 -12.78 23.78 -15.45
N ARG A 302 -14.05 24.17 -15.71
CA ARG A 302 -14.91 23.57 -16.74
C ARG A 302 -14.84 24.29 -18.10
N GLY A 303 -14.45 25.55 -18.13
CA GLY A 303 -14.39 26.35 -19.36
C GLY A 303 -13.22 25.98 -20.28
N PHE A 304 -12.11 25.51 -19.72
CA PHE A 304 -10.89 25.21 -20.48
C PHE A 304 -10.83 23.78 -21.02
N THR A 305 -11.63 22.86 -20.49
CA THR A 305 -11.69 21.46 -20.96
C THR A 305 -12.45 21.27 -22.28
N ARG A 306 -13.18 22.29 -22.74
CA ARG A 306 -13.85 22.27 -24.06
C ARG A 306 -12.97 22.82 -25.19
N GLY A 307 -11.89 23.54 -24.86
CA GLY A 307 -10.97 24.15 -25.83
C GLY A 307 -9.81 23.26 -26.28
N MET A 308 -9.66 22.06 -25.72
CA MET A 308 -8.55 21.15 -26.02
C MET A 308 -9.01 19.80 -26.61
N ASN A 309 -10.21 19.78 -27.19
CA ASN A 309 -10.71 18.71 -28.05
C ASN A 309 -10.95 19.25 -29.47
N SER A 310 -9.91 19.80 -30.09
CA SER A 310 -9.76 19.86 -31.54
C SER A 310 -8.31 20.19 -31.84
N GLU A 311 -7.69 19.35 -32.67
CA GLU A 311 -6.38 19.55 -33.30
C GLU A 311 -5.13 19.26 -32.44
N GLY A 312 -4.66 18.01 -32.57
CA GLY A 312 -3.23 17.81 -32.87
C GLY A 312 -2.35 17.15 -31.82
N TYR A 313 -2.71 16.00 -31.23
CA TYR A 313 -1.72 15.05 -30.68
C TYR A 313 -2.28 13.61 -30.70
N ILE A 314 -2.40 13.03 -31.89
CA ILE A 314 -2.38 11.57 -32.04
C ILE A 314 -0.91 11.18 -32.17
N GLY A 315 -0.28 10.90 -31.03
CA GLY A 315 1.04 10.30 -30.93
C GLY A 315 0.99 9.06 -30.05
N ASN A 316 0.71 7.92 -30.69
CA ASN A 316 0.90 6.52 -30.27
C ASN A 316 0.83 6.16 -28.77
N LEU A 317 -0.14 5.28 -28.48
CA LEU A 317 -0.37 4.49 -27.26
C LEU A 317 0.77 3.51 -26.85
N ASP A 318 2.03 3.80 -27.16
CA ASP A 318 3.19 2.96 -26.85
C ASP A 318 4.00 3.44 -25.61
N GLY A 319 3.52 4.51 -24.95
CA GLY A 319 4.24 5.21 -23.87
C GLY A 319 4.44 4.40 -22.58
N ASN A 320 3.59 3.42 -22.28
CA ASN A 320 3.64 2.70 -21.00
C ASN A 320 4.77 1.64 -20.95
N ARG A 321 5.17 1.10 -22.11
CA ARG A 321 6.35 0.21 -22.23
C ARG A 321 7.63 1.05 -22.31
N ARG A 322 7.57 2.22 -22.95
CA ARG A 322 8.68 3.17 -23.07
C ARG A 322 9.08 3.77 -21.72
N GLU A 323 8.13 4.13 -20.86
CA GLU A 323 8.42 4.69 -19.53
C GLU A 323 9.10 3.67 -18.59
N LYS A 324 8.71 2.39 -18.67
CA LYS A 324 9.40 1.30 -17.94
C LYS A 324 10.79 1.01 -18.51
N VAL A 325 10.94 1.03 -19.84
CA VAL A 325 12.22 0.83 -20.53
C VAL A 325 13.19 2.00 -20.31
N GLU A 326 12.66 3.23 -20.20
CA GLU A 326 13.43 4.41 -19.82
C GLU A 326 13.85 4.34 -18.34
N ASP A 327 12.97 3.86 -17.44
CA ASP A 327 13.34 3.63 -16.04
C ASP A 327 14.46 2.58 -15.92
N ASP A 328 14.45 1.51 -16.73
CA ASP A 328 15.51 0.50 -16.77
C ASP A 328 16.83 1.00 -17.42
N ARG A 329 16.75 1.86 -18.45
CA ARG A 329 17.93 2.45 -19.11
C ARG A 329 18.59 3.55 -18.28
N GLU A 330 17.82 4.37 -17.57
CA GLU A 330 18.34 5.35 -16.61
C GLU A 330 19.02 4.67 -15.41
N ILE A 331 18.52 3.50 -14.96
CA ILE A 331 19.18 2.67 -13.94
C ILE A 331 20.58 2.24 -14.41
N GLY A 332 20.71 1.79 -15.66
CA GLY A 332 22.01 1.44 -16.24
C GLY A 332 22.98 2.63 -16.25
N GLY A 333 22.50 3.82 -16.63
CA GLY A 333 23.31 5.04 -16.66
C GLY A 333 23.73 5.56 -15.28
N ASP A 334 22.84 5.50 -14.28
CA ASP A 334 23.15 5.89 -12.90
C ASP A 334 24.11 4.90 -12.23
N LEU A 335 23.96 3.58 -12.47
CA LEU A 335 24.87 2.56 -11.96
C LEU A 335 26.28 2.71 -12.55
N LEU A 336 26.38 2.99 -13.85
CA LEU A 336 27.66 3.28 -14.50
C LEU A 336 28.35 4.50 -13.90
N LYS A 337 27.60 5.58 -13.64
CA LYS A 337 28.16 6.80 -13.03
C LYS A 337 28.59 6.60 -11.58
N ILE A 338 27.92 5.72 -10.82
CA ILE A 338 28.30 5.38 -9.44
C ILE A 338 29.55 4.47 -9.44
N SER A 339 29.62 3.50 -10.35
CA SER A 339 30.81 2.65 -10.55
C SER A 339 32.04 3.49 -10.91
N GLN A 340 31.89 4.41 -11.87
CA GLN A 340 32.97 5.29 -12.33
C GLN A 340 33.44 6.28 -11.25
N ARG A 341 32.58 6.67 -10.31
CA ARG A 341 32.99 7.50 -9.17
C ARG A 341 33.77 6.70 -8.13
N ARG A 342 33.39 5.44 -7.86
CA ARG A 342 34.14 4.56 -6.96
C ARG A 342 35.52 4.23 -7.50
N GLU A 343 35.62 3.89 -8.79
CA GLU A 343 36.91 3.64 -9.45
C GLU A 343 37.84 4.87 -9.45
N ALA A 344 37.29 6.08 -9.39
CA ALA A 344 38.07 7.32 -9.30
C ALA A 344 38.43 7.73 -7.86
N GLU A 345 37.79 7.14 -6.84
CA GLU A 345 38.12 7.35 -5.42
C GLU A 345 39.10 6.28 -4.89
N ASP A 346 39.16 5.11 -5.54
CA ASP A 346 40.06 4.00 -5.23
C ASP A 346 41.36 3.98 -6.05
N ALA A 347 41.55 4.94 -6.97
CA ALA A 347 42.75 5.13 -7.81
C ALA A 347 43.49 6.41 -7.40
#